data_AF-A0A524K6W6-F1
#
_entry.id   AF-A0A524K6W6-F1
#
_cell.length_a   1.000
_cell.length_b   1.000
_cell.length_c   1.000
_cell.angle_alpha   90.00
_cell.angle_beta   90.00
_cell.angle_gamma   90.00
#
_symmetry.space_group_name_H-M   'P 1'
#
loop_
_entity.id
_entity.type
_entity.pdbx_description
1 polymer ?
#
loop_
_entity_poly.entity_id
_entity_poly.type
_entity_poly.pdbx_seq_one_letter_code
_entity_poly.pdbx_strand_id
1 'polypeptide(L)'
;MFDIAGDRIVELTMWIVLAHLEMVPIWVPLVFVVRGTIVDAIRASQISSRRESPFALMETPLGKWLVAERFMRALYAVVKATAFCWLLLLQPLPVVAPAVWSEFGGIGIAIGEGLVLIAVALCLVRGLPVIVEFIYSERRAILGSLAGPEAPGR
;
A
#
# COMPACT_ATOMS: atom_id res chain seq x y z
N MET A 1 -1.31 16.17 8.56
CA MET A 1 -2.53 15.36 8.29
C MET A 1 -3.08 15.65 6.89
N PHE A 2 -3.27 16.92 6.51
CA PHE A 2 -3.73 17.29 5.17
C PHE A 2 -2.82 16.83 4.03
N ASP A 3 -1.50 16.91 4.19
CA ASP A 3 -0.51 16.47 3.18
C ASP A 3 -0.66 14.97 2.84
N ILE A 4 -0.74 14.12 3.87
CA ILE A 4 -0.90 12.66 3.74
C ILE A 4 -2.27 12.29 3.14
N ALA A 5 -3.33 12.99 3.55
CA ALA A 5 -4.67 12.77 3.00
C ALA A 5 -4.74 13.19 1.53
N GLY A 6 -4.13 14.32 1.19
CA GLY A 6 -4.01 14.83 -0.18
C GLY A 6 -3.27 13.86 -1.09
N ASP A 7 -2.09 13.37 -0.68
CA ASP A 7 -1.33 12.35 -1.42
C ASP A 7 -2.17 11.13 -1.76
N ARG A 8 -2.97 10.67 -0.80
CA ARG A 8 -3.84 9.51 -0.98
C ARG A 8 -5.01 9.79 -1.92
N ILE A 9 -5.61 10.99 -1.84
CA ILE A 9 -6.67 11.41 -2.76
C ILE A 9 -6.13 11.46 -4.18
N VAL A 10 -4.96 12.07 -4.39
CA VAL A 10 -4.32 12.15 -5.72
C VAL A 10 -4.01 10.75 -6.25
N GLU A 11 -3.43 9.86 -5.43
CA GLU A 11 -3.16 8.47 -5.82
C GLU A 11 -4.42 7.73 -6.25
N LEU A 12 -5.48 7.77 -5.44
CA LEU A 12 -6.72 7.07 -5.77
C LEU A 12 -7.40 7.68 -7.01
N THR A 13 -7.38 9.00 -7.13
CA THR A 13 -7.94 9.70 -8.29
C THR A 13 -7.23 9.29 -9.57
N MET A 14 -5.89 9.24 -9.55
CA MET A 14 -5.09 8.80 -10.71
C MET A 14 -5.42 7.36 -11.10
N TRP A 15 -5.47 6.42 -10.15
CA TRP A 15 -5.84 5.04 -10.46
C TRP A 15 -7.26 4.90 -11.02
N ILE A 16 -8.22 5.67 -10.49
CA ILE A 16 -9.61 5.67 -10.95
C ILE A 16 -9.71 6.24 -12.36
N VAL A 17 -9.05 7.37 -12.64
CA VAL A 17 -9.04 7.99 -13.98
C VAL A 17 -8.40 7.05 -15.00
N LEU A 18 -7.26 6.43 -14.67
CA LEU A 18 -6.61 5.46 -15.55
C LEU A 18 -7.48 4.23 -15.82
N ALA A 19 -8.27 3.80 -14.83
CA ALA A 19 -9.25 2.73 -15.02
C ALA A 19 -10.43 3.16 -15.89
N HIS A 20 -10.90 4.40 -15.74
CA HIS A 20 -11.95 4.97 -16.59
C HIS A 20 -11.50 5.10 -18.06
N LEU A 21 -10.22 5.42 -18.28
CA LEU A 21 -9.60 5.47 -19.62
C LEU A 21 -9.26 4.08 -20.19
N GLU A 22 -9.69 2.99 -19.52
CA GLU A 22 -9.42 1.59 -19.90
C GLU A 22 -7.93 1.22 -19.99
N MET A 23 -7.05 2.05 -19.41
CA MET A 23 -5.60 1.82 -19.41
C MET A 23 -5.16 0.84 -18.32
N VAL A 24 -6.00 0.69 -17.30
CA VAL A 24 -5.75 -0.14 -16.12
C VAL A 24 -7.05 -0.85 -15.76
N PRO A 25 -7.04 -2.15 -15.41
CA PRO A 25 -8.25 -2.85 -15.02
C PRO A 25 -8.79 -2.35 -13.66
N ILE A 26 -10.12 -2.32 -13.52
CA ILE A 26 -10.85 -1.78 -12.35
C ILE A 26 -10.43 -2.40 -11.01
N TRP A 27 -9.93 -3.64 -11.01
CA TRP A 27 -9.48 -4.28 -9.78
C TRP A 27 -8.28 -3.55 -9.14
N VAL A 28 -7.47 -2.83 -9.92
CA VAL A 28 -6.30 -2.11 -9.42
C VAL A 28 -6.71 -0.99 -8.44
N PRO A 29 -7.50 0.04 -8.82
CA PRO A 29 -7.92 1.06 -7.87
C PRO A 29 -8.65 0.46 -6.67
N LEU A 30 -9.45 -0.61 -6.85
CA LEU A 30 -10.11 -1.30 -5.75
C LEU A 30 -9.11 -1.86 -4.74
N VAL A 31 -8.00 -2.46 -5.18
CA VAL A 31 -6.93 -2.93 -4.29
C VAL A 31 -6.34 -1.78 -3.48
N PHE A 32 -6.04 -0.63 -4.11
CA PHE A 32 -5.48 0.52 -3.39
C PHE A 32 -6.46 1.11 -2.36
N VAL A 33 -7.76 1.18 -2.70
CA VAL A 33 -8.82 1.62 -1.78
C VAL A 33 -8.91 0.66 -0.59
N VAL A 34 -9.16 -0.62 -0.85
CA VAL A 34 -9.39 -1.65 0.18
C VAL A 34 -8.17 -1.80 1.09
N ARG A 35 -6.96 -1.89 0.52
CA ARG A 35 -5.74 -2.01 1.32
C ARG A 35 -5.59 -0.82 2.25
N GLY A 36 -5.75 0.39 1.73
CA GLY A 36 -5.56 1.59 2.53
C GLY A 36 -6.63 1.75 3.61
N THR A 37 -7.90 1.39 3.35
CA THR A 37 -8.96 1.49 4.37
C THR A 37 -8.76 0.46 5.48
N ILE A 38 -8.36 -0.77 5.15
CA ILE A 38 -8.02 -1.81 6.14
C ILE A 38 -6.85 -1.36 7.02
N VAL A 39 -5.75 -0.90 6.41
CA VAL A 39 -4.55 -0.47 7.16
C VAL A 39 -4.86 0.72 8.07
N ASP A 40 -5.66 1.68 7.61
CA ASP A 40 -6.03 2.83 8.42
C ASP A 40 -6.98 2.47 9.56
N ALA A 41 -7.95 1.59 9.32
CA ALA A 41 -8.86 1.10 10.36
C ALA A 41 -8.09 0.36 11.47
N ILE A 42 -7.11 -0.47 11.10
CA ILE A 42 -6.23 -1.16 12.06
C ILE A 42 -5.39 -0.16 12.86
N ARG A 43 -4.79 0.84 12.19
CA ARG A 43 -4.00 1.87 12.88
C ARG A 43 -4.85 2.67 13.86
N ALA A 44 -6.07 3.02 13.46
CA ALA A 44 -7.02 3.71 14.34
C ALA A 44 -7.37 2.85 15.57
N SER A 45 -7.64 1.55 15.40
CA SER A 45 -7.98 0.65 16.51
C SER A 45 -6.81 0.43 17.48
N GLN A 46 -5.58 0.32 16.97
CA GLN A 46 -4.39 0.17 17.80
C GLN A 46 -4.05 1.43 18.62
N ILE A 47 -4.30 2.62 18.06
CA ILE A 47 -4.16 3.88 18.81
C ILE A 47 -5.17 3.94 19.95
N SER A 48 -6.39 3.45 19.74
CA SER A 48 -7.40 3.37 20.80
C SER A 48 -7.11 2.32 21.87
N SER A 49 -6.40 1.23 21.54
CA SER A 49 -6.11 0.13 22.47
C SER A 49 -4.79 0.28 23.25
N ARG A 50 -3.78 0.99 22.73
CA ARG A 50 -2.51 1.23 23.42
C ARG A 50 -2.56 2.45 24.33
N ARG A 51 -3.03 2.26 25.58
CA ARG A 51 -2.86 3.23 26.69
C ARG A 51 -1.51 3.11 27.41
N GLU A 52 -0.58 2.25 27.00
CA GLU A 52 0.74 2.13 27.64
C GLU A 52 1.92 2.24 26.66
N SER A 53 2.74 3.27 26.94
CA SER A 53 4.16 3.50 26.64
C SER A 53 4.70 3.16 25.22
N PRO A 54 4.93 4.19 24.37
CA PRO A 54 5.59 4.10 23.07
C PRO A 54 7.09 3.69 23.06
N PHE A 55 7.73 3.52 24.23
CA PHE A 55 9.19 3.48 24.33
C PHE A 55 9.82 2.10 24.62
N ALA A 56 9.02 1.03 24.76
CA ALA A 56 9.55 -0.31 25.06
C ALA A 56 10.08 -1.10 23.84
N LEU A 57 10.14 -0.50 22.64
CA LEU A 57 10.54 -1.17 21.38
C LEU A 57 11.96 -0.81 20.89
N MET A 58 12.84 -0.33 21.78
CA MET A 58 14.25 -0.10 21.44
C MET A 58 15.10 -1.29 21.90
N GLU A 59 15.08 -2.39 21.14
CA GLU A 59 16.15 -3.40 21.00
C GLU A 59 15.59 -4.63 20.25
N THR A 60 15.32 -4.56 18.94
CA THR A 60 14.88 -5.74 18.14
C THR A 60 14.73 -5.41 16.63
N PRO A 61 14.53 -6.41 15.72
CA PRO A 61 14.56 -6.34 14.23
C PRO A 61 13.90 -5.16 13.50
N LEU A 62 13.14 -4.34 14.22
CA LEU A 62 12.53 -3.08 13.80
C LEU A 62 13.52 -2.08 13.22
N GLY A 63 14.77 -2.03 13.69
CA GLY A 63 15.77 -1.10 13.13
C GLY A 63 16.16 -1.43 11.69
N LYS A 64 16.38 -2.71 11.37
CA LYS A 64 16.62 -3.17 9.99
C LYS A 64 15.36 -3.02 9.14
N TRP A 65 14.20 -3.28 9.73
CA TRP A 65 12.91 -3.10 9.07
C TRP A 65 12.57 -1.63 8.82
N LEU A 66 12.98 -0.69 9.68
CA LEU A 66 12.76 0.76 9.53
C LEU A 66 13.54 1.32 8.33
N VAL A 67 14.78 0.84 8.14
CA VAL A 67 15.59 1.18 6.95
C VAL A 67 14.94 0.59 5.70
N ALA A 68 14.49 -0.68 5.76
CA ALA A 68 13.76 -1.31 4.68
C ALA A 68 12.42 -0.59 4.37
N GLU A 69 11.69 -0.13 5.39
CA GLU A 69 10.41 0.56 5.25
C GLU A 69 10.60 1.93 4.59
N ARG A 70 11.66 2.66 4.96
CA ARG A 70 11.97 3.98 4.37
C ARG A 70 12.41 3.83 2.91
N PHE A 71 13.26 2.86 2.59
CA PHE A 71 13.64 2.56 1.20
C PHE A 71 12.43 2.11 0.37
N MET A 72 11.64 1.15 0.88
CA MET A 72 10.43 0.66 0.23
C MET A 72 9.39 1.78 0.03
N ARG A 73 9.39 2.79 0.91
CA ARG A 73 8.54 3.97 0.76
C ARG A 73 8.93 4.80 -0.45
N ALA A 74 10.21 5.12 -0.59
CA ALA A 74 10.71 5.84 -1.75
C ALA A 74 10.52 5.04 -3.04
N LEU A 75 10.91 3.76 -3.04
CA LEU A 75 10.76 2.87 -4.20
C LEU A 75 9.30 2.80 -4.67
N TYR A 76 8.36 2.58 -3.75
CA TYR A 76 6.93 2.56 -4.07
C TYR A 76 6.42 3.88 -4.64
N ALA A 77 6.85 5.01 -4.08
CA ALA A 77 6.47 6.33 -4.58
C ALA A 77 6.98 6.54 -6.02
N VAL A 78 8.25 6.20 -6.28
CA VAL A 78 8.87 6.28 -7.60
C VAL A 78 8.15 5.39 -8.60
N VAL A 79 7.95 4.10 -8.28
CA VAL A 79 7.28 3.15 -9.18
C VAL A 79 5.90 3.64 -9.59
N LYS A 80 5.09 4.14 -8.65
CA LYS A 80 3.77 4.70 -8.96
C LYS A 80 3.85 5.94 -9.85
N ALA A 81 4.73 6.87 -9.53
CA ALA A 81 4.92 8.08 -10.32
C ALA A 81 5.34 7.71 -11.76
N THR A 82 6.26 6.76 -11.90
CA THR A 82 6.67 6.22 -13.20
C THR A 82 5.49 5.56 -13.91
N ALA A 83 4.68 4.74 -13.22
CA ALA A 83 3.49 4.12 -13.82
C ALA A 83 2.49 5.16 -14.34
N PHE A 84 2.18 6.18 -13.53
CA PHE A 84 1.25 7.24 -13.92
C PHE A 84 1.76 8.04 -15.12
N CYS A 85 3.01 8.50 -15.06
CA CYS A 85 3.60 9.25 -16.16
C CYS A 85 3.70 8.41 -17.43
N TRP A 86 4.07 7.13 -17.31
CA TRP A 86 4.18 6.23 -18.45
C TRP A 86 2.83 5.98 -19.12
N LEU A 87 1.81 5.62 -18.35
CA LEU A 87 0.48 5.39 -18.89
C LEU A 87 -0.10 6.65 -19.53
N LEU A 88 -0.02 7.80 -18.85
CA LEU A 88 -0.49 9.07 -19.42
C LEU A 88 0.28 9.48 -20.67
N LEU A 89 1.57 9.16 -20.77
CA LEU A 89 2.37 9.37 -21.98
C LEU A 89 1.89 8.49 -23.14
N LEU A 90 1.49 7.25 -22.87
CA LEU A 90 1.00 6.34 -23.92
C LEU A 90 -0.35 6.76 -24.48
N GLN A 91 -1.21 7.40 -23.68
CA GLN A 91 -2.59 7.73 -24.06
C GLN A 91 -2.72 8.53 -25.37
N PRO A 92 -1.95 9.61 -25.62
CA PRO A 92 -2.05 10.38 -26.87
C PRO A 92 -1.18 9.84 -28.03
N LEU A 93 -0.23 8.94 -27.78
CA LEU A 93 0.72 8.46 -28.80
C LEU A 93 0.09 7.87 -30.07
N PRO A 94 -1.01 7.09 -30.02
CA PRO A 94 -1.66 6.58 -31.22
C PRO A 94 -2.08 7.68 -32.21
N VAL A 95 -2.38 8.88 -31.70
CA VAL A 95 -2.85 10.02 -32.50
C VAL A 95 -1.70 10.95 -32.88
N VAL A 96 -0.82 11.28 -31.93
CA VAL A 96 0.24 12.28 -32.12
C VAL A 96 1.45 11.72 -32.87
N ALA A 97 1.74 10.42 -32.69
CA ALA A 97 2.90 9.76 -33.31
C ALA A 97 2.55 8.33 -33.77
N PRO A 98 1.67 8.17 -34.78
CA PRO A 98 1.15 6.87 -35.20
C PRO A 98 2.23 5.91 -35.68
N ALA A 99 3.29 6.41 -36.33
CA ALA A 99 4.43 5.58 -36.75
C ALA A 99 5.14 4.95 -35.55
N VAL A 100 5.43 5.74 -34.50
CA VAL A 100 6.06 5.26 -33.26
C VAL A 100 5.12 4.28 -32.54
N TRP A 101 3.83 4.58 -32.50
CA TRP A 101 2.83 3.70 -31.89
C TRP A 101 2.75 2.34 -32.60
N SER A 102 2.80 2.32 -33.93
CA SER A 102 2.73 1.07 -34.70
C SER A 102 3.91 0.14 -34.44
N GLU A 103 5.09 0.69 -34.14
CA GLU A 103 6.31 -0.09 -33.91
C GLU A 103 6.50 -0.45 -32.43
N PHE A 104 6.23 0.49 -31.51
CA PHE A 104 6.56 0.34 -30.09
C PHE A 104 5.34 0.25 -29.16
N GLY A 105 4.12 0.44 -29.65
CA GLY A 105 2.91 0.52 -28.82
C GLY A 105 2.69 -0.73 -27.96
N GLY A 106 2.87 -1.92 -28.53
CA GLY A 106 2.72 -3.19 -27.81
C GLY A 106 3.72 -3.33 -26.64
N ILE A 107 4.98 -2.97 -26.87
CA ILE A 107 6.02 -2.99 -25.83
C ILE A 107 5.72 -1.93 -24.77
N GLY A 108 5.27 -0.73 -25.19
CA GLY A 108 4.87 0.34 -24.30
C GLY A 108 3.76 -0.08 -23.34
N ILE A 109 2.72 -0.72 -23.86
CA ILE A 109 1.61 -1.26 -23.05
C ILE A 109 2.12 -2.31 -22.06
N ALA A 110 2.93 -3.28 -22.52
CA ALA A 110 3.47 -4.33 -21.65
C ALA A 110 4.33 -3.77 -20.50
N ILE A 111 5.13 -2.73 -20.76
CA ILE A 111 5.88 -2.02 -19.72
C ILE A 111 4.92 -1.34 -18.73
N GLY A 112 3.87 -0.69 -19.25
CA GLY A 112 2.83 -0.05 -18.43
C GLY A 112 2.15 -1.04 -17.50
N GLU A 113 1.69 -2.18 -18.02
CA GLU A 113 1.09 -3.26 -17.24
C GLU A 113 2.07 -3.80 -16.18
N GLY A 114 3.33 -4.00 -16.54
CA GLY A 114 4.38 -4.40 -15.61
C GLY A 114 4.55 -3.42 -14.46
N LEU A 115 4.60 -2.11 -14.74
CA LEU A 115 4.69 -1.07 -13.72
C LEU A 115 3.48 -1.06 -12.79
N VAL A 116 2.28 -1.26 -13.33
CA VAL A 116 1.04 -1.39 -12.54
C VAL A 116 1.10 -2.59 -11.61
N LEU A 117 1.49 -3.76 -12.12
CA LEU A 117 1.60 -4.98 -11.32
C LEU A 117 2.65 -4.84 -10.21
N ILE A 118 3.80 -4.22 -10.50
CA ILE A 118 4.82 -3.93 -9.49
C ILE A 118 4.27 -2.96 -8.44
N ALA A 119 3.56 -1.90 -8.85
CA ALA A 119 2.95 -0.95 -7.92
C ALA A 119 1.94 -1.64 -6.99
N VAL A 120 1.10 -2.53 -7.51
CA VAL A 120 0.16 -3.35 -6.74
C VAL A 120 0.90 -4.28 -5.78
N ALA A 121 1.92 -5.00 -6.26
CA ALA A 121 2.69 -5.92 -5.42
C ALA A 121 3.34 -5.17 -4.25
N LEU A 122 3.99 -4.03 -4.51
CA LEU A 122 4.57 -3.18 -3.48
C LEU A 122 3.51 -2.61 -2.52
N CYS A 123 2.33 -2.26 -3.03
CA CYS A 123 1.18 -1.81 -2.24
C CYS A 123 0.78 -2.88 -1.20
N LEU A 124 0.67 -4.14 -1.63
CA LEU A 124 0.31 -5.27 -0.77
C LEU A 124 1.42 -5.61 0.24
N VAL A 125 2.66 -5.74 -0.23
CA VAL A 125 3.84 -6.05 0.61
C VAL A 125 3.98 -5.03 1.74
N ARG A 126 3.71 -3.75 1.49
CA ARG A 126 3.78 -2.69 2.52
C ARG A 126 2.61 -2.70 3.49
N GLY A 127 1.45 -3.24 3.12
CA GLY A 127 0.31 -3.39 4.03
C GLY A 127 0.46 -4.57 4.99
N LEU A 128 1.22 -5.60 4.57
CA LEU A 128 1.39 -6.86 5.32
C LEU A 128 1.84 -6.66 6.77
N PRO A 129 2.83 -5.81 7.10
CA PRO A 129 3.37 -5.71 8.46
C PRO A 129 2.34 -5.19 9.46
N VAL A 130 1.47 -4.26 9.03
CA VAL A 130 0.38 -3.73 9.86
C VAL A 130 -0.66 -4.81 10.16
N ILE A 131 -1.04 -5.58 9.13
CA ILE A 131 -2.02 -6.67 9.27
C ILE A 131 -1.47 -7.77 10.16
N VAL A 132 -0.19 -8.13 9.98
CA VAL A 132 0.49 -9.15 10.79
C VAL A 132 0.54 -8.71 12.25
N GLU A 133 0.98 -7.47 12.54
CA GLU A 133 1.02 -6.95 13.91
C GLU A 133 -0.36 -6.99 14.58
N PHE A 134 -1.42 -6.62 13.84
CA PHE A 134 -2.80 -6.70 14.32
C PHE A 134 -3.23 -8.12 14.67
N ILE A 135 -3.00 -9.09 13.78
CA ILE A 135 -3.34 -10.50 14.02
C ILE A 135 -2.59 -11.04 15.25
N TYR A 136 -1.31 -10.69 15.41
CA TYR A 136 -0.54 -11.07 16.59
C TYR A 136 -1.06 -10.43 17.88
N SER A 137 -1.54 -9.17 17.84
CA SER A 137 -2.13 -8.52 19.02
C SER A 137 -3.48 -9.14 19.41
N GLU A 138 -4.37 -9.38 18.44
CA GLU A 138 -5.67 -10.03 18.67
C GLU A 138 -5.50 -11.44 19.23
N ARG A 139 -4.59 -12.23 18.63
CA ARG A 139 -4.29 -13.58 19.12
C ARG A 139 -3.82 -13.57 20.57
N ARG A 140 -2.98 -12.59 20.96
CA ARG A 140 -2.52 -12.45 22.35
C ARG A 140 -3.64 -12.05 23.29
N ALA A 141 -4.53 -11.14 22.89
CA ALA A 141 -5.68 -10.74 23.69
C ALA A 141 -6.64 -11.92 23.95
N ILE A 142 -6.93 -12.72 22.92
CA ILE A 142 -7.77 -13.92 23.03
C ILE A 142 -7.11 -14.97 23.92
N LEU A 143 -5.81 -15.26 23.73
CA LEU A 143 -5.11 -16.22 24.58
C LEU A 143 -5.00 -15.76 26.05
N GLY A 144 -4.82 -14.45 26.28
CA GLY A 144 -4.79 -13.86 27.61
C GLY A 144 -6.14 -13.93 28.32
N SER A 145 -7.27 -13.77 27.60
CA SER A 145 -8.61 -13.91 28.19
C SER A 145 -8.96 -15.36 28.52
N LEU A 146 -8.42 -16.33 27.77
CA LEU A 146 -8.57 -17.75 28.04
C LEU A 146 -7.72 -18.23 29.23
N ALA A 147 -6.61 -17.54 29.51
CA ALA A 147 -5.71 -17.82 30.63
C ALA A 147 -6.12 -17.11 31.95
N GLY A 148 -7.44 -16.96 32.19
CA GLY A 148 -8.01 -16.24 33.34
C GLY A 148 -7.41 -16.59 34.71
N PRO A 149 -7.57 -15.68 35.69
CA PRO A 149 -6.67 -15.48 36.83
C PRO A 149 -6.45 -16.76 37.64
N GLU A 150 -5.18 -17.03 38.00
CA GLU A 150 -4.89 -17.98 39.07
C GLU A 150 -5.77 -17.63 40.27
N ALA A 151 -6.57 -18.62 40.69
CA ALA A 151 -7.47 -18.50 41.82
C ALA A 151 -6.70 -17.99 43.05
N PRO A 152 -7.27 -17.11 43.87
CA PRO A 152 -6.64 -16.70 45.12
C PRO A 152 -6.52 -17.93 46.04
N GLY A 153 -5.30 -18.47 46.10
CA GLY A 153 -4.90 -19.51 47.05
C GLY A 153 -4.89 -18.94 48.46
N ARG A 154 -5.63 -19.62 49.32
CA ARG A 154 -5.85 -19.39 50.75
C ARG A 154 -4.58 -19.30 51.58
#